data_AF-A0A0G0GA92-F1
#
_entry.id   AF-A0A0G0GA92-F1
#
_cell.length_a   1.000
_cell.length_b   1.000
_cell.length_c   1.000
_cell.angle_alpha   90.00
_cell.angle_beta   90.00
_cell.angle_gamma   90.00
#
_symmetry.space_group_name_H-M   'P 1'
#
loop_
_entity.id
_entity.type
_entity.pdbx_description
1 polymer ?
#
loop_
_entity_poly.entity_id
_entity_poly.type
_entity_poly.pdbx_seq_one_letter_code
_entity_poly.pdbx_strand_id
1 'polypeptide(L)'
;MKIFNNTIYSRFLHQTTTVLIAIAFMTSMVLPKIVSADNEPLMDMFNTTPILATPVPEVKQELTPKEWVLARVAEAGLNPAEAEAIITCESRWNPDAMGVNNNRSVDLGLWQINSIHKDISNADKLDYQKATDWAISKRLKDGHWKAWHCSRKLAYLKK
;
A
#
# COMPACT_ATOMS: atom_id res chain seq x y z
N MET A 1 -26.35 14.07 -59.21
CA MET A 1 -24.88 14.19 -59.24
C MET A 1 -24.40 14.71 -57.89
N LYS A 2 -23.37 14.04 -57.31
CA LYS A 2 -22.80 14.11 -55.93
C LYS A 2 -23.73 13.46 -54.87
N ILE A 3 -23.57 12.22 -54.37
CA ILE A 3 -22.42 11.39 -53.93
C ILE A 3 -21.49 12.15 -52.99
N PHE A 4 -21.53 11.83 -51.68
CA PHE A 4 -20.42 11.69 -50.72
C PHE A 4 -21.02 11.30 -49.33
N ASN A 5 -21.12 10.01 -49.01
CA ASN A 5 -20.12 9.17 -48.31
C ASN A 5 -20.23 9.29 -46.77
N ASN A 6 -21.12 8.55 -46.09
CA ASN A 6 -20.98 7.11 -45.77
C ASN A 6 -19.70 6.74 -44.99
N THR A 7 -19.08 7.69 -44.28
CA THR A 7 -17.73 7.53 -43.68
C THR A 7 -17.68 7.57 -42.15
N ILE A 8 -18.83 7.60 -41.45
CA ILE A 8 -18.84 7.72 -39.98
C ILE A 8 -19.26 6.41 -39.28
N TYR A 9 -20.18 5.64 -39.86
CA TYR A 9 -20.66 4.40 -39.25
C TYR A 9 -19.71 3.19 -39.34
N SER A 10 -18.67 3.26 -40.18
CA SER A 10 -17.73 2.15 -40.40
C SER A 10 -16.55 2.10 -39.42
N ARG A 11 -16.30 3.15 -38.62
CA ARG A 11 -15.19 3.16 -37.64
C ARG A 11 -15.62 2.87 -36.21
N PHE A 12 -16.93 2.79 -35.96
CA PHE A 12 -17.49 2.56 -34.62
C PHE A 12 -17.91 1.11 -34.35
N LEU A 13 -17.85 0.23 -35.36
CA LEU A 13 -18.28 -1.18 -35.26
C LEU A 13 -17.11 -2.21 -35.31
N HIS A 14 -15.86 -1.77 -35.19
CA HIS A 14 -14.66 -2.63 -35.33
C HIS A 14 -13.65 -2.50 -34.18
N GLN A 15 -14.10 -2.15 -32.96
CA GLN A 15 -13.25 -2.24 -31.76
C GLN A 15 -13.92 -2.94 -30.56
N THR A 16 -15.12 -3.52 -30.73
CA THR A 16 -15.83 -4.25 -29.68
C THR A 16 -15.89 -5.77 -29.90
N THR A 17 -15.22 -6.29 -30.94
CA THR A 17 -15.22 -7.71 -31.33
C THR A 17 -13.84 -8.38 -31.25
N THR A 18 -13.00 -7.98 -30.31
CA THR A 18 -11.74 -8.68 -29.98
C THR A 18 -11.57 -8.76 -28.45
N VAL A 19 -12.67 -9.03 -27.74
CA VAL A 19 -12.74 -9.06 -26.27
C VAL A 19 -13.06 -10.45 -25.71
N LEU A 20 -13.22 -11.52 -26.51
CA LEU A 20 -13.80 -12.77 -25.99
C LEU A 20 -13.14 -14.10 -26.34
N ILE A 21 -11.95 -14.16 -26.95
CA ILE A 21 -11.27 -15.43 -27.21
C ILE A 21 -9.77 -15.23 -27.03
N ALA A 22 -9.19 -15.72 -25.93
CA ALA A 22 -7.78 -16.18 -25.79
C ALA A 22 -7.07 -15.90 -24.44
N ILE A 23 -7.73 -15.73 -23.29
CA ILE A 23 -7.06 -15.98 -21.99
C ILE A 23 -8.00 -16.73 -21.03
N ALA A 24 -8.48 -17.88 -21.50
CA ALA A 24 -9.09 -18.93 -20.68
C ALA A 24 -8.16 -20.18 -20.64
N PHE A 25 -6.84 -20.00 -20.78
CA PHE A 25 -5.89 -21.10 -21.02
C PHE A 25 -4.55 -20.95 -20.28
N MET A 26 -4.54 -20.50 -19.02
CA MET A 26 -3.35 -20.57 -18.15
C MET A 26 -3.68 -21.07 -16.73
N THR A 27 -4.64 -22.00 -16.60
CA THR A 27 -4.90 -22.77 -15.38
C THR A 27 -4.53 -24.22 -15.60
N SER A 28 -3.26 -24.53 -15.89
CA SER A 28 -2.78 -25.92 -15.80
C SER A 28 -1.25 -25.98 -15.90
N MET A 29 -0.53 -25.69 -14.81
CA MET A 29 0.79 -26.29 -14.63
C MET A 29 1.03 -26.65 -13.16
N VAL A 30 0.71 -27.90 -12.87
CA VAL A 30 1.52 -28.86 -12.10
C VAL A 30 1.82 -28.50 -10.64
N LEU A 31 1.02 -29.10 -9.76
CA LEU A 31 1.34 -29.36 -8.36
C LEU A 31 2.66 -30.16 -8.24
N PRO A 32 3.65 -29.69 -7.46
CA PRO A 32 4.74 -30.57 -7.04
C PRO A 32 4.27 -31.49 -5.90
N LYS A 33 4.20 -32.77 -6.28
CA LYS A 33 4.32 -34.02 -5.52
C LYS A 33 4.35 -33.93 -3.99
N ILE A 34 3.32 -34.55 -3.42
CA ILE A 34 3.26 -35.08 -2.05
C ILE A 34 4.48 -35.97 -1.82
N VAL A 35 5.37 -35.57 -0.92
CA VAL A 35 6.39 -36.45 -0.34
C VAL A 35 5.70 -37.29 0.71
N SER A 36 5.64 -38.61 0.46
CA SER A 36 5.21 -39.60 1.44
C SER A 36 6.18 -39.64 2.61
N ALA A 37 5.57 -39.91 3.76
CA ALA A 37 6.21 -40.13 5.04
C ALA A 37 7.08 -41.38 5.06
N ASP A 38 8.29 -41.22 5.58
CA ASP A 38 9.12 -42.31 6.08
C ASP A 38 9.12 -42.17 7.60
N ASN A 39 8.37 -43.05 8.24
CA ASN A 39 8.22 -43.13 9.68
C ASN A 39 9.29 -44.10 10.20
N GLU A 40 10.28 -43.59 10.94
CA GLU A 40 11.16 -44.40 11.79
C GLU A 40 10.87 -44.02 13.26
N PRO A 41 10.42 -44.97 14.09
CA PRO A 41 10.11 -44.71 15.49
C PRO A 41 11.37 -44.92 16.33
N LEU A 42 11.96 -43.83 16.87
CA LEU A 42 12.92 -43.99 17.96
C LEU A 42 12.24 -43.67 19.29
N MET A 43 12.06 -44.76 20.03
CA MET A 43 11.52 -44.92 21.37
C MET A 43 11.64 -43.70 22.31
N ASP A 44 10.45 -43.41 22.83
CA ASP A 44 10.10 -42.66 24.02
C ASP A 44 11.03 -42.91 25.21
N MET A 45 11.67 -41.85 25.70
CA MET A 45 12.32 -41.87 27.00
C MET A 45 12.28 -40.52 27.72
N PHE A 46 11.24 -39.72 27.48
CA PHE A 46 10.95 -38.54 28.30
C PHE A 46 9.64 -38.73 29.05
N ASN A 47 9.74 -39.54 30.11
CA ASN A 47 8.81 -39.47 31.21
C ASN A 47 8.92 -38.08 31.85
N THR A 48 8.10 -37.14 31.39
CA THR A 48 7.87 -35.88 32.08
C THR A 48 6.38 -35.75 32.33
N THR A 49 6.03 -35.85 33.61
CA THR A 49 4.91 -35.23 34.31
C THR A 49 3.93 -34.46 33.43
N PRO A 50 2.59 -34.64 33.57
CA PRO A 50 1.63 -33.81 32.87
C PRO A 50 1.83 -32.34 33.28
N ILE A 51 2.55 -31.58 32.48
CA ILE A 51 2.61 -30.13 32.59
C ILE A 51 1.23 -29.67 32.14
N LEU A 52 0.47 -29.15 33.09
CA LEU A 52 -0.73 -28.38 32.83
C LEU A 52 -0.37 -27.30 31.81
N ALA A 53 -0.74 -27.52 30.55
CA ALA A 53 -0.50 -26.57 29.47
C ALA A 53 -1.25 -25.28 29.79
N THR A 54 -0.54 -24.35 30.43
CA THR A 54 -1.00 -22.98 30.48
C THR A 54 -1.06 -22.49 29.04
N PRO A 55 -2.15 -21.83 28.61
CA PRO A 55 -2.21 -21.25 27.28
C PRO A 55 -1.05 -20.26 27.19
N VAL A 56 -0.07 -20.58 26.35
CA VAL A 56 1.01 -19.66 26.02
C VAL A 56 0.32 -18.43 25.46
N PRO A 57 0.42 -17.25 26.10
CA PRO A 57 -0.22 -16.07 25.59
C PRO A 57 0.37 -15.79 24.21
N GLU A 58 -0.49 -15.82 23.20
CA GLU A 58 -0.16 -15.42 21.83
C GLU A 58 0.31 -13.96 21.88
N VAL A 59 1.63 -13.76 21.87
CA VAL A 59 2.22 -12.42 21.84
C VAL A 59 1.91 -11.82 20.48
N LYS A 60 0.85 -11.02 20.40
CA LYS A 60 0.64 -10.10 19.28
C LYS A 60 1.85 -9.17 19.25
N GLN A 61 2.78 -9.39 18.33
CA GLN A 61 3.87 -8.45 18.09
C GLN A 61 3.26 -7.12 17.66
N GLU A 62 3.43 -6.08 18.47
CA GLU A 62 3.03 -4.73 18.08
C GLU A 62 3.96 -4.23 16.97
N LEU A 63 3.36 -3.88 15.83
CA LEU A 63 4.10 -3.30 14.71
C LEU A 63 4.73 -1.97 15.13
N THR A 64 5.95 -1.72 14.66
CA THR A 64 6.52 -0.38 14.77
C THR A 64 5.68 0.62 13.98
N PRO A 65 5.70 1.92 14.31
CA PRO A 65 4.99 2.94 13.52
C PRO A 65 5.32 2.90 12.03
N LYS A 66 6.60 2.64 11.70
CA LYS A 66 7.06 2.51 10.32
C LYS A 66 6.40 1.33 9.61
N GLU A 67 6.43 0.15 10.22
CA GLU A 67 5.82 -1.06 9.65
C GLU A 67 4.31 -0.89 9.49
N TRP A 68 3.64 -0.31 10.51
CA TRP A 68 2.22 -0.03 10.46
C TRP A 68 1.86 0.88 9.28
N VAL A 69 2.60 1.99 9.08
CA VAL A 69 2.33 2.95 7.99
C VAL A 69 2.53 2.30 6.62
N LEU A 70 3.61 1.54 6.43
CA LEU A 70 3.89 0.89 5.15
C LEU A 70 2.90 -0.22 4.83
N ALA A 71 2.51 -1.01 5.84
CA ALA A 71 1.45 -2.01 5.71
C ALA A 71 0.12 -1.33 5.35
N ARG A 72 -0.24 -0.24 6.04
CA ARG A 72 -1.46 0.51 5.77
C ARG A 72 -1.53 1.09 4.35
N VAL A 73 -0.40 1.61 3.86
CA VAL A 73 -0.29 2.08 2.46
C VAL A 73 -0.45 0.91 1.47
N ALA A 74 0.14 -0.25 1.77
CA ALA A 74 0.01 -1.45 0.92
C ALA A 74 -1.44 -1.96 0.87
N GLU A 75 -2.13 -2.02 2.01
CA GLU A 75 -3.55 -2.38 2.11
C GLU A 75 -4.45 -1.49 1.25
N ALA A 76 -4.10 -0.21 1.11
CA ALA A 76 -4.80 0.73 0.25
C ALA A 76 -4.48 0.57 -1.24
N GLY A 77 -3.67 -0.43 -1.62
CA GLY A 77 -3.26 -0.67 -3.01
C GLY A 77 -2.25 0.35 -3.55
N LEU A 78 -1.58 1.10 -2.68
CA LEU A 78 -0.54 2.07 -3.03
C LEU A 78 0.85 1.46 -2.83
N ASN A 79 1.86 2.00 -3.51
CA ASN A 79 3.24 1.51 -3.40
C ASN A 79 3.90 2.01 -2.09
N PRO A 80 4.25 1.11 -1.15
CA PRO A 80 4.88 1.51 0.12
C PRO A 80 6.25 2.16 -0.07
N ALA A 81 7.00 1.82 -1.12
CA ALA A 81 8.29 2.44 -1.40
C ALA A 81 8.15 3.93 -1.78
N GLU A 82 7.04 4.31 -2.44
CA GLU A 82 6.75 5.72 -2.71
C GLU A 82 6.45 6.48 -1.41
N ALA A 83 5.63 5.89 -0.53
CA ALA A 83 5.32 6.47 0.77
C ALA A 83 6.57 6.61 1.65
N GLU A 84 7.40 5.57 1.73
CA GLU A 84 8.66 5.60 2.47
C GLU A 84 9.58 6.71 1.96
N ALA A 85 9.72 6.86 0.64
CA ALA A 85 10.56 7.91 0.07
C ALA A 85 10.03 9.31 0.35
N ILE A 86 8.71 9.51 0.33
CA ILE A 86 8.08 10.79 0.71
C ILE A 86 8.33 11.07 2.18
N ILE A 87 7.91 10.19 3.08
CA ILE A 87 8.02 10.39 4.54
C ILE A 87 9.47 10.61 4.96
N THR A 88 10.40 9.83 4.41
CA THR A 88 11.84 9.98 4.71
C THR A 88 12.35 11.37 4.33
N CYS A 89 11.88 11.92 3.21
CA CYS A 89 12.26 13.25 2.75
C CYS A 89 11.55 14.38 3.52
N GLU A 90 10.27 14.20 3.84
CA GLU A 90 9.43 15.21 4.49
C GLU A 90 9.77 15.36 5.99
N SER A 91 9.85 14.25 6.73
CA SER A 91 9.94 14.27 8.20
C SER A 91 11.04 13.40 8.77
N ARG A 92 11.72 12.57 7.95
CA ARG A 92 12.68 11.55 8.41
C ARG A 92 12.06 10.60 9.44
N TRP A 93 10.80 10.24 9.24
CA TRP A 93 10.03 9.40 10.15
C TRP A 93 9.78 10.00 11.55
N ASN A 94 9.87 11.34 11.70
CA ASN A 94 9.50 12.01 12.94
C ASN A 94 7.99 12.40 12.92
N PRO A 95 7.13 11.77 13.76
CA PRO A 95 5.70 12.10 13.81
C PRO A 95 5.42 13.48 14.40
N ASP A 96 6.37 14.09 15.10
CA ASP A 96 6.27 15.43 15.69
C ASP A 96 6.94 16.52 14.83
N ALA A 97 7.30 16.20 13.57
CA ALA A 97 7.96 17.14 12.68
C ALA A 97 7.07 18.38 12.40
N MET A 98 7.66 19.57 12.49
CA MET A 98 6.98 20.83 12.20
C MET A 98 7.81 21.68 11.23
N GLY A 99 7.21 22.06 10.10
CA GLY A 99 7.79 22.98 9.12
C GLY A 99 7.03 24.30 9.10
N VAL A 100 7.72 25.45 9.12
CA VAL A 100 7.08 26.76 9.01
C VAL A 100 7.31 27.34 7.62
N ASN A 101 6.23 27.67 6.92
CA ASN A 101 6.27 28.25 5.59
C ASN A 101 6.31 29.79 5.65
N ASN A 102 6.77 30.42 4.56
CA ASN A 102 6.87 31.90 4.46
C ASN A 102 5.52 32.61 4.67
N ASN A 103 4.40 31.96 4.34
CA ASN A 103 3.05 32.49 4.54
C ASN A 103 2.52 32.29 5.97
N ARG A 104 3.37 31.85 6.92
CA ARG A 104 3.05 31.49 8.31
C ARG A 104 2.14 30.28 8.48
N SER A 105 1.85 29.53 7.42
CA SER A 105 1.27 28.20 7.56
C SER A 105 2.31 27.22 8.10
N VAL A 106 1.84 26.13 8.69
CA VAL A 106 2.69 25.13 9.35
C VAL A 106 2.38 23.76 8.77
N ASP A 107 3.41 23.04 8.35
CA ASP A 107 3.33 21.64 7.94
C ASP A 107 3.58 20.75 9.16
N LEU A 108 2.70 19.77 9.37
CA LEU A 108 2.65 19.01 10.61
C LEU A 108 2.79 17.51 10.38
N GLY A 109 3.59 16.90 11.25
CA GLY A 109 3.73 15.48 11.47
C GLY A 109 4.38 14.70 10.35
N LEU A 110 4.16 13.39 10.38
CA LEU A 110 4.88 12.42 9.55
C LEU A 110 4.83 12.74 8.05
N TRP A 111 3.66 13.18 7.58
CA TRP A 111 3.37 13.50 6.19
C TRP A 111 3.50 14.99 5.87
N GLN A 112 3.96 15.82 6.82
CA GLN A 112 4.08 17.27 6.67
C GLN A 112 2.79 17.90 6.08
N ILE A 113 1.64 17.59 6.70
CA ILE A 113 0.34 18.07 6.23
C ILE A 113 0.17 19.53 6.64
N ASN A 114 -0.08 20.41 5.67
CA ASN A 114 -0.21 21.84 5.92
C ASN A 114 -1.46 22.18 6.77
N SER A 115 -1.32 23.10 7.73
CA SER A 115 -2.35 23.57 8.65
C SER A 115 -3.52 24.31 7.98
N ILE A 116 -3.43 24.62 6.69
CA ILE A 116 -4.56 25.13 5.89
C ILE A 116 -5.64 24.07 5.66
N HIS A 117 -5.30 22.77 5.69
CA HIS A 117 -6.28 21.69 5.55
C HIS A 117 -7.16 21.62 6.81
N LYS A 118 -8.44 21.97 6.65
CA LYS A 118 -9.43 22.05 7.76
C LYS A 118 -10.27 20.78 7.92
N ASP A 119 -10.17 19.87 6.97
CA ASP A 119 -10.78 18.54 6.98
C ASP A 119 -10.04 17.53 7.88
N ILE A 120 -8.91 17.94 8.47
CA ILE A 120 -8.15 17.20 9.48
C ILE A 120 -7.65 18.15 10.57
N SER A 121 -7.81 17.80 11.85
CA SER A 121 -7.36 18.63 12.97
C SER A 121 -5.83 18.67 13.06
N ASN A 122 -5.26 19.67 13.73
CA ASN A 122 -3.80 19.71 13.90
C ASN A 122 -3.27 18.56 14.77
N ALA A 123 -4.06 18.08 15.73
CA ALA A 123 -3.71 16.91 16.53
C ALA A 123 -3.66 15.65 15.65
N ASP A 124 -4.65 15.47 14.76
CA ASP A 124 -4.69 14.31 13.87
C ASP A 124 -3.60 14.35 12.79
N LYS A 125 -3.04 15.52 12.47
CA LYS A 125 -1.86 15.64 11.61
C LYS A 125 -0.58 15.14 12.28
N LEU A 126 -0.50 15.21 13.61
CA LEU A 126 0.62 14.72 14.41
C LEU A 126 0.45 13.23 14.81
N ASP A 127 -0.78 12.72 14.79
CA ASP A 127 -1.07 11.30 14.91
C ASP A 127 -0.68 10.57 13.61
N TYR A 128 0.35 9.71 13.66
CA TYR A 128 0.87 9.05 12.47
C TYR A 128 -0.16 8.14 11.78
N GLN A 129 -1.12 7.58 12.52
CA GLN A 129 -2.14 6.69 11.95
C GLN A 129 -3.16 7.51 11.16
N LYS A 130 -3.71 8.55 11.80
CA LYS A 130 -4.71 9.42 11.18
C LYS A 130 -4.13 10.24 10.04
N ALA A 131 -2.92 10.76 10.19
CA ALA A 131 -2.20 11.45 9.12
C ALA A 131 -1.97 10.54 7.91
N THR A 132 -1.69 9.25 8.14
CA THR A 132 -1.52 8.25 7.07
C THR A 132 -2.84 7.97 6.36
N ASP A 133 -3.93 7.74 7.08
CA ASP A 133 -5.24 7.53 6.46
C ASP A 133 -5.69 8.75 5.62
N TRP A 134 -5.41 9.95 6.10
CA TRP A 134 -5.66 11.18 5.33
C TRP A 134 -4.78 11.28 4.09
N ALA A 135 -3.47 11.00 4.22
CA ALA A 135 -2.53 11.03 3.10
C ALA A 135 -2.90 10.03 2.00
N ILE A 136 -3.31 8.81 2.39
CA ILE A 136 -3.85 7.78 1.49
C ILE A 136 -5.09 8.30 0.78
N SER A 137 -6.07 8.82 1.54
CA SER A 137 -7.32 9.35 0.98
C SER A 137 -7.06 10.48 -0.02
N LYS A 138 -6.13 11.38 0.31
CA LYS A 138 -5.71 12.48 -0.56
C LYS A 138 -5.01 11.98 -1.83
N ARG A 139 -4.12 10.99 -1.70
CA ARG A 139 -3.44 10.34 -2.83
C ARG A 139 -4.40 9.62 -3.77
N LEU A 140 -5.40 8.94 -3.22
CA LEU A 140 -6.42 8.24 -4.01
C LEU A 140 -7.31 9.26 -4.75
N LYS A 141 -7.72 10.34 -4.06
CA LYS A 141 -8.51 11.43 -4.66
C LYS A 141 -7.76 12.17 -5.77
N ASP A 142 -6.48 12.48 -5.56
CA ASP A 142 -5.68 13.26 -6.51
C ASP A 142 -5.08 12.38 -7.63
N GLY A 143 -5.04 11.06 -7.46
CA GLY A 143 -4.42 10.12 -8.41
C GLY A 143 -2.89 10.16 -8.46
N HIS A 144 -2.23 11.02 -7.66
CA HIS A 144 -0.77 11.14 -7.58
C HIS A 144 -0.29 11.78 -6.27
N TRP A 145 1.01 11.66 -5.96
CA TRP A 145 1.63 12.25 -4.76
C TRP A 145 2.06 13.73 -4.89
N LYS A 146 1.71 14.44 -5.99
CA LYS A 146 2.23 15.79 -6.25
C LYS A 146 1.86 16.86 -5.22
N ALA A 147 0.89 16.60 -4.35
CA ALA A 147 0.59 17.47 -3.21
C ALA A 147 1.76 17.56 -2.21
N TRP A 148 2.61 16.53 -2.16
CA TRP A 148 3.82 16.52 -1.34
C TRP A 148 5.02 17.05 -2.12
N HIS A 149 5.77 17.96 -1.49
CA HIS A 149 6.94 18.57 -2.10
C HIS A 149 8.00 17.50 -2.46
N CYS A 150 8.19 16.51 -1.59
CA CYS A 150 9.14 15.42 -1.77
C CYS A 150 8.74 14.39 -2.83
N SER A 151 7.54 14.45 -3.40
CA SER A 151 7.12 13.57 -4.51
C SER A 151 8.03 13.68 -5.75
N ARG A 152 8.76 14.78 -5.91
CA ARG A 152 9.80 14.95 -6.94
C ARG A 152 10.91 13.90 -6.86
N LYS A 153 11.11 13.27 -5.71
CA LYS A 153 12.10 12.19 -5.50
C LYS A 153 11.64 10.85 -6.05
N LEU A 154 10.34 10.67 -6.33
CA LEU A 154 9.81 9.42 -6.87
C LEU A 154 10.26 9.13 -8.31
N ALA A 155 10.70 10.16 -9.06
CA ALA A 155 11.27 9.98 -10.39
C ALA A 155 12.50 9.04 -10.40
N TYR A 156 13.19 8.91 -9.26
CA TYR A 156 14.36 8.05 -9.13
C TYR A 156 14.03 6.58 -8.82
N LEU A 157 12.78 6.26 -8.43
CA LEU A 157 12.35 4.90 -8.07
C LEU A 157 11.78 4.10 -9.27
N LYS A 158 11.57 4.74 -10.41
CA LYS A 158 10.98 4.12 -11.62
C LYS A 158 12.02 3.62 -12.64
N LYS A 159 13.28 3.49 -12.22
CA LYS A 159 14.37 2.94 -13.04
C LYS A 159 14.56 1.47 -12.70
#